data_AF-A0A957DY38-F1
#
_entry.id   AF-A0A957DY38-F1
#
_cell.length_a   1.000
_cell.length_b   1.000
_cell.length_c   1.000
_cell.angle_alpha   90.00
_cell.angle_beta   90.00
_cell.angle_gamma   90.00
#
_symmetry.space_group_name_H-M   'P 1'
#
loop_
_entity.id
_entity.type
_entity.pdbx_description
1 polymer ?
#
loop_
_entity_poly.entity_id
_entity_poly.type
_entity_poly.pdbx_seq_one_letter_code
_entity_poly.pdbx_strand_id
1 'polypeptide(L)'
;QPTLQVNGRYETGPGYLYNGPIVIQDNIAVAATHPANLYLLDISQPDTPIELSHYQLRDYLADLTVRGQYAYLVGESGLEILDISDPANPQSVSRYLANP
;
A
#
# COMPACT_ATOMS: atom_id res chain seq x y z
N GLN A 1 -27.10 -9.25 -20.29
CA GLN A 1 -25.62 -9.30 -20.18
C GLN A 1 -25.23 -8.89 -18.78
N PRO A 2 -24.26 -9.53 -18.10
CA PRO A 2 -23.86 -9.09 -16.78
C PRO A 2 -23.16 -7.74 -16.90
N THR A 3 -23.67 -6.73 -16.19
CA THR A 3 -22.98 -5.44 -16.02
C THR A 3 -22.03 -5.55 -14.84
N LEU A 4 -20.81 -5.07 -15.01
CA LEU A 4 -19.87 -4.91 -13.90
C LEU A 4 -20.49 -3.95 -12.89
N GLN A 5 -20.70 -4.40 -11.65
CA GLN A 5 -21.14 -3.53 -10.55
C GLN A 5 -19.95 -3.30 -9.62
N VAL A 6 -19.77 -2.04 -9.22
CA VAL A 6 -18.80 -1.67 -8.18
C VAL A 6 -19.45 -1.98 -6.84
N ASN A 7 -18.89 -2.95 -6.11
CA ASN A 7 -19.47 -3.43 -4.85
C ASN A 7 -19.04 -2.62 -3.63
N GLY A 8 -17.95 -1.84 -3.72
CA GLY A 8 -17.43 -1.03 -2.62
C GLY A 8 -16.44 0.04 -3.11
N ARG A 9 -16.18 1.04 -2.26
CA ARG A 9 -15.15 2.06 -2.48
C ARG A 9 -14.51 2.50 -1.17
N TYR A 10 -13.20 2.74 -1.20
CA TYR A 10 -12.48 3.47 -0.16
C TYR A 10 -11.87 4.71 -0.79
N GLU A 11 -12.23 5.88 -0.27
CA GLU A 11 -11.69 7.16 -0.71
C GLU A 11 -10.54 7.53 0.23
N THR A 12 -9.31 7.38 -0.25
CA THR A 12 -8.16 7.98 0.44
C THR A 12 -8.32 9.50 0.35
N GLY A 13 -7.95 10.25 1.41
CA GLY A 13 -8.19 11.70 1.54
C GLY A 13 -7.74 12.58 0.36
N PRO A 14 -7.85 13.93 0.46
CA PRO A 14 -7.66 14.83 -0.68
C PRO A 14 -6.28 14.64 -1.33
N GLY A 15 -6.26 13.93 -2.45
CA GLY A 15 -5.06 13.49 -3.13
C GLY A 15 -5.46 12.90 -4.47
N TYR A 16 -4.68 13.20 -5.50
CA TYR A 16 -4.86 12.55 -6.79
C TYR A 16 -4.43 11.09 -6.62
N LEU A 17 -5.34 10.15 -6.84
CA LEU A 17 -4.97 8.76 -7.09
C LEU A 17 -4.27 8.69 -8.46
N TYR A 18 -3.02 9.16 -8.53
CA TYR A 18 -2.11 8.61 -9.53
C TYR A 18 -2.01 7.12 -9.20
N ASN A 19 -2.35 6.24 -10.16
CA ASN A 19 -2.41 4.79 -9.99
C ASN A 19 -1.11 4.25 -9.36
N GLY A 20 -1.04 4.20 -8.03
CA GLY A 20 0.04 3.56 -7.30
C GLY A 20 -0.18 2.05 -7.29
N PRO A 21 0.88 1.26 -7.10
CA PRO A 21 0.74 -0.19 -7.03
C PRO A 21 -0.14 -0.59 -5.83
N ILE A 22 -0.89 -1.67 -6.04
CA ILE A 22 -1.66 -2.35 -4.99
C ILE A 22 -1.27 -3.83 -4.99
N VAL A 23 -1.07 -4.38 -3.81
CA VAL A 23 -0.86 -5.80 -3.59
C VAL A 23 -1.87 -6.31 -2.57
N ILE A 24 -2.46 -7.46 -2.84
CA ILE A 24 -3.39 -8.12 -1.93
C ILE A 24 -2.72 -9.37 -1.36
N GLN A 25 -2.69 -9.47 -0.04
CA GLN A 25 -2.31 -10.67 0.69
C GLN A 25 -3.43 -11.01 1.67
N ASP A 26 -4.09 -12.14 1.45
CA ASP A 26 -5.29 -12.55 2.19
C ASP A 26 -6.36 -11.46 2.19
N ASN A 27 -6.75 -10.95 3.37
CA ASN A 27 -7.72 -9.88 3.54
C ASN A 27 -7.08 -8.50 3.67
N ILE A 28 -5.78 -8.35 3.38
CA ILE A 28 -5.08 -7.07 3.47
C ILE A 28 -4.73 -6.58 2.07
N ALA A 29 -5.17 -5.37 1.76
CA ALA A 29 -4.67 -4.62 0.61
C ALA A 29 -3.59 -3.64 1.08
N VAL A 30 -2.42 -3.67 0.44
CA VAL A 30 -1.35 -2.70 0.61
C VAL A 30 -1.33 -1.83 -0.64
N ALA A 31 -1.70 -0.56 -0.52
CA ALA A 31 -1.93 0.33 -1.65
C ALA A 31 -1.17 1.65 -1.49
N ALA A 32 -0.41 2.04 -2.51
CA ALA A 32 0.25 3.35 -2.51
C ALA A 32 -0.64 4.42 -3.15
N THR A 33 -0.68 5.61 -2.55
CA THR A 33 -1.36 6.79 -3.12
C THR A 33 -0.46 8.01 -3.13
N HIS A 34 -0.88 9.03 -3.89
CA HIS A 34 -0.22 10.33 -3.92
C HIS A 34 -1.03 11.37 -3.12
N PRO A 35 -0.40 12.17 -2.24
CA PRO A 35 1.03 12.20 -1.96
C PRO A 35 1.47 11.05 -1.03
N ALA A 36 2.52 10.33 -1.48
CA ALA A 36 3.43 9.43 -0.77
C ALA A 36 2.92 8.76 0.52
N ASN A 37 1.82 8.00 0.44
CA ASN A 37 1.35 7.15 1.55
C ASN A 37 1.15 5.72 1.07
N LEU A 38 1.53 4.76 1.92
CA LEU A 38 1.23 3.34 1.76
C LEU A 38 0.13 2.97 2.76
N TYR A 39 -1.06 2.68 2.28
CA TYR A 39 -2.21 2.28 3.09
C TYR A 39 -2.26 0.78 3.26
N LEU A 40 -2.54 0.33 4.48
CA LEU A 40 -2.89 -1.05 4.78
C LEU A 40 -4.39 -1.08 5.10
N LEU A 41 -5.15 -1.77 4.26
CA LEU A 41 -6.60 -1.83 4.34
C LEU A 41 -7.05 -3.26 4.65
N ASP A 42 -7.97 -3.43 5.60
CA ASP A 42 -8.77 -4.65 5.72
C ASP A 42 -9.84 -4.62 4.63
N ILE A 43 -9.79 -5.63 3.76
CA ILE A 43 -10.70 -5.85 2.64
C ILE A 43 -11.51 -7.15 2.81
N SER A 44 -11.62 -7.69 4.04
CA SER A 44 -12.43 -8.86 4.36
C SER A 44 -13.91 -8.68 4.00
N GLN A 45 -14.39 -7.44 4.02
CA GLN A 45 -15.68 -7.03 3.48
C GLN A 45 -15.45 -6.14 2.25
N PRO A 46 -15.58 -6.69 1.02
CA PRO A 46 -15.25 -5.95 -0.20
C PRO A 46 -16.09 -4.70 -0.46
N ASP A 47 -17.29 -4.63 0.13
CA ASP A 47 -18.20 -3.49 0.05
C ASP A 47 -17.90 -2.39 1.08
N THR A 48 -17.15 -2.72 2.13
CA THR A 48 -16.82 -1.84 3.25
C THR A 48 -15.35 -1.97 3.69
N PRO A 49 -14.36 -1.64 2.84
CA PRO A 49 -12.95 -1.66 3.25
C PRO A 49 -12.67 -0.71 4.41
N ILE A 50 -11.76 -1.10 5.30
CA ILE A 50 -11.38 -0.34 6.50
C ILE A 50 -9.87 -0.07 6.45
N GLU A 51 -9.45 1.18 6.63
CA GLU A 51 -8.03 1.49 6.84
C GLU A 51 -7.58 1.02 8.22
N LEU A 52 -6.55 0.17 8.25
CA LEU A 52 -5.88 -0.28 9.47
C LEU A 52 -4.79 0.69 9.88
N SER A 53 -4.00 1.13 8.90
CA SER A 53 -2.94 2.13 9.08
C SER A 53 -2.49 2.71 7.74
N HIS A 54 -1.64 3.74 7.82
CA HIS A 54 -0.84 4.20 6.70
C HIS A 54 0.61 4.45 7.13
N TYR A 55 1.53 4.22 6.20
CA TYR A 55 2.94 4.53 6.34
C TYR A 55 3.30 5.66 5.39
N GLN A 56 3.83 6.76 5.92
CA GLN A 56 4.27 7.88 5.10
C GLN A 56 5.54 7.48 4.33
N LEU A 57 5.40 7.39 3.02
CA LEU A 57 6.52 7.14 2.12
C LEU A 57 7.41 8.38 2.05
N ARG A 58 8.71 8.15 1.87
CA ARG A 58 9.69 9.25 1.79
C ARG A 58 9.80 9.85 0.38
N ASP A 59 9.36 9.10 -0.63
CA ASP A 59 9.46 9.44 -2.04
C ASP A 59 8.34 8.78 -2.86
N TYR A 60 8.39 8.95 -4.18
CA TYR A 60 7.49 8.30 -5.11
C TYR A 60 7.81 6.81 -5.22
N LEU A 61 6.79 5.97 -5.04
CA LEU A 61 6.89 4.53 -5.18
C LEU A 61 6.73 4.12 -6.64
N ALA A 62 7.75 3.46 -7.19
CA ALA A 62 7.71 2.89 -8.53
C ALA A 62 7.04 1.51 -8.51
N ASP A 63 7.33 0.68 -7.51
CA ASP A 63 6.75 -0.66 -7.38
C ASP A 63 6.66 -1.13 -5.92
N LEU A 64 5.75 -2.09 -5.69
CA LEU A 64 5.46 -2.72 -4.42
C LEU A 64 5.27 -4.22 -4.62
N THR A 65 5.93 -5.02 -3.80
CA THR A 65 5.59 -6.44 -3.64
C THR A 65 5.55 -6.84 -2.18
N VAL A 66 4.80 -7.87 -1.85
CA VAL A 66 4.71 -8.44 -0.50
C VAL A 66 5.15 -9.90 -0.54
N ARG A 67 6.00 -10.29 0.41
CA ARG A 67 6.42 -11.68 0.61
C ARG A 67 6.38 -12.01 2.10
N GLY A 68 5.36 -12.76 2.51
CA GLY A 68 5.14 -13.11 3.91
C GLY A 68 4.77 -11.86 4.71
N GLN A 69 5.51 -11.57 5.76
CA GLN A 69 5.28 -10.38 6.58
C GLN A 69 6.00 -9.12 6.07
N TYR A 70 6.68 -9.17 4.91
CA TYR A 70 7.49 -8.04 4.44
C TYR A 70 6.93 -7.43 3.17
N ALA A 71 6.81 -6.10 3.16
CA ALA A 71 6.59 -5.29 1.97
C ALA A 71 7.93 -4.74 1.46
N TYR A 72 8.16 -4.87 0.16
CA TYR A 72 9.35 -4.42 -0.55
C TYR A 72 8.93 -3.27 -1.45
N LEU A 73 9.48 -2.10 -1.16
CA LEU A 73 9.13 -0.82 -1.75
C LEU A 73 10.29 -0.35 -2.59
N VAL A 74 10.10 -0.18 -3.89
CA VAL A 74 11.13 0.42 -4.75
C VAL A 74 10.64 1.79 -5.20
N GLY A 75 11.40 2.82 -4.87
CA GLY A 75 11.13 4.20 -5.25
C GLY A 75 12.38 4.89 -5.80
N GLU A 76 12.28 6.20 -6.01
CA GLU A 76 13.38 7.02 -6.54
C GLU A 76 14.65 6.94 -5.69
N SER A 77 14.52 6.82 -4.37
CA SER A 77 15.67 6.76 -3.46
C SER A 77 16.26 5.36 -3.30
N GLY A 78 15.65 4.32 -3.89
CA GLY A 78 16.10 2.93 -3.77
C GLY A 78 15.05 2.00 -3.16
N LEU A 79 15.51 0.97 -2.45
CA LEU A 79 14.68 -0.09 -1.84
C LEU A 79 14.45 0.19 -0.35
N GLU A 80 13.21 0.12 0.09
CA GLU A 80 12.81 0.08 1.49
C GLU A 80 12.06 -1.22 1.79
N ILE A 81 12.37 -1.84 2.93
CA ILE A 81 11.71 -3.06 3.39
C ILE A 81 10.94 -2.73 4.67
N LEU A 82 9.63 -2.94 4.64
CA LEU A 82 8.76 -2.79 5.81
C LEU A 82 8.34 -4.16 6.35
N ASP A 83 8.35 -4.31 7.67
CA ASP A 83 7.62 -5.36 8.38
C ASP A 83 6.16 -4.92 8.53
N ILE A 84 5.27 -5.74 7.99
CA ILE A 84 3.82 -5.55 8.01
C ILE A 84 3.12 -6.70 8.75
N SER A 85 3.82 -7.44 9.62
CA SER A 85 3.23 -8.50 10.44
C SER A 85 2.08 -8.00 11.32
N ASP A 86 2.20 -6.76 11.77
CA ASP A 86 1.11 -6.00 12.40
C ASP A 86 0.65 -4.92 11.41
N PRO A 87 -0.45 -5.15 10.66
CA PRO A 87 -0.91 -4.20 9.66
C PRO A 87 -1.45 -2.90 10.25
N ALA A 88 -1.68 -2.84 11.57
CA ALA A 88 -2.03 -1.59 12.26
C ALA A 88 -0.79 -0.75 12.61
N ASN A 89 0.42 -1.32 12.50
CA ASN A 89 1.67 -0.65 12.88
C ASN A 89 2.89 -1.09 12.05
N PRO A 90 2.91 -0.83 10.73
CA PRO A 90 4.01 -1.20 9.85
C PRO A 90 5.34 -0.52 10.26
N GLN A 91 6.45 -1.27 10.23
CA GLN A 91 7.76 -0.79 10.67
C GLN A 91 8.81 -0.88 9.56
N SER A 92 9.65 0.15 9.42
CA SER A 92 10.80 0.09 8.52
C SER A 92 11.88 -0.81 9.11
N VAL A 93 12.26 -1.86 8.37
CA VAL A 93 13.29 -2.82 8.76
C VAL A 93 14.66 -2.39 8.25
N SER A 94 14.72 -2.03 6.97
CA SER A 94 15.98 -1.67 6.32
C SER A 94 15.76 -0.85 5.05
N ARG A 95 16.83 -0.18 4.63
CA ARG A 95 16.84 0.62 3.41
C ARG A 95 18.15 0.44 2.67
N TYR A 96 18.06 0.30 1.36
CA TYR A 96 19.18 0.38 0.44
C TYR A 96 18.98 1.61 -0.44
N LEU A 97 19.89 2.59 -0.30
CA LEU A 97 19.85 3.79 -1.12
C LEU A 97 20.49 3.51 -2.48
N ALA A 98 19.75 3.77 -3.55
CA ALA A 98 20.37 3.88 -4.86
C ALA A 98 21.13 5.21 -4.86
N ASN A 99 22.44 5.17 -4.61
CA ASN A 99 23.26 6.38 -4.67
C ASN A 99 23.19 6.99 -6.09
N PRO A 100 23.06 8.32 -6.21
CA PRO A 100 23.11 9.02 -7.49
C PRO A 100 24.49 8.95 -8.18
#